data_AF-A0A524GPQ7-F1
#
_entry.id   AF-A0A524GPQ7-F1
#
_cell.length_a   1.000
_cell.length_b   1.000
_cell.length_c   1.000
_cell.angle_alpha   90.00
_cell.angle_beta   90.00
_cell.angle_gamma   90.00
#
_symmetry.space_group_name_H-M   'P 1'
#
loop_
_entity.id
_entity.type
_entity.pdbx_description
1 polymer ?
#
loop_
_entity_poly.entity_id
_entity_poly.type
_entity_poly.pdbx_seq_one_letter_code
_entity_poly.pdbx_strand_id
1 'polypeptide(L)' 'MGVQPSTPLLVANGPVRWTEALASLAATADPLLAADGGANHLGRIGLRPAVVIGDLDSITPGIRAWLG' A
#
# COMPACT_ATOMS: atom_id res chain seq x y z
N MET A 1 30.34 -1.49 2.14
CA MET A 1 29.07 -1.04 1.55
C MET A 1 28.05 -1.03 2.68
N GLY A 2 27.67 0.15 3.20
CA GLY A 2 26.70 0.22 4.30
C GLY A 2 25.29 -0.01 3.76
N VAL A 3 24.50 -0.86 4.41
CA VAL A 3 23.08 -1.00 4.11
C VAL A 3 22.40 0.27 4.63
N GLN A 4 21.75 1.04 3.76
CA GLN A 4 20.89 2.14 4.22
C GLN A 4 19.66 1.53 4.87
N PRO A 5 19.20 2.05 6.04
CA PRO A 5 18.00 1.54 6.67
C PRO A 5 16.78 1.83 5.79
N SER A 6 16.14 0.76 5.32
CA SER A 6 14.85 0.81 4.64
C SER A 6 13.73 0.98 5.68
N THR A 7 12.69 1.74 5.34
CA THR A 7 11.48 1.86 6.18
C THR A 7 10.30 1.22 5.45
N PRO A 8 10.12 -0.12 5.57
CA PRO A 8 9.00 -0.79 4.97
C PRO A 8 7.69 -0.38 5.65
N LEU A 9 6.63 -0.23 4.85
CA LEU A 9 5.28 0.03 5.35
C LEU A 9 4.28 -0.93 4.72
N LEU A 10 3.47 -1.58 5.54
CA LEU A 10 2.38 -2.45 5.11
C LEU A 10 1.04 -1.79 5.43
N VAL A 11 0.21 -1.58 4.41
CA VAL A 11 -1.20 -1.17 4.58
C VAL A 11 -2.08 -2.42 4.58
N ALA A 12 -2.72 -2.69 5.72
CA ALA A 12 -3.69 -3.77 5.86
C ALA A 12 -5.12 -3.34 5.46
N ASN A 13 -6.05 -4.28 5.40
CA ASN A 13 -7.45 -4.07 4.99
C ASN A 13 -8.39 -3.63 6.15
N GLY A 14 -7.86 -2.85 7.10
CA GLY A 14 -8.65 -2.29 8.20
C GLY A 14 -9.15 -0.88 7.88
N PRO A 15 -10.20 -0.38 8.55
CA PRO A 15 -10.64 1.00 8.39
C PRO A 15 -9.49 1.98 8.62
N VAL A 16 -9.17 2.80 7.60
CA VAL A 16 -8.15 3.83 7.68
C VAL A 16 -8.73 5.20 7.35
N ARG A 17 -8.40 6.18 8.16
CA ARG A 17 -8.63 7.59 7.87
C ARG A 17 -7.30 8.20 7.46
N TRP A 18 -7.14 8.50 6.17
CA TRP A 18 -5.94 9.14 5.67
C TRP A 18 -5.80 10.55 6.26
N THR A 19 -4.66 10.79 6.89
CA THR A 19 -4.17 12.12 7.25
C THR A 19 -2.98 12.45 6.36
N GLU A 20 -2.60 13.72 6.29
CA GLU A 20 -1.41 14.15 5.54
C GLU A 20 -0.14 13.43 6.04
N ALA A 21 -0.03 13.21 7.35
CA ALA A 21 1.10 12.51 7.94
C ALA A 21 1.18 11.04 7.50
N LEU A 22 0.05 10.32 7.49
CA LEU A 22 0.01 8.93 7.03
C LEU A 22 0.25 8.82 5.52
N ALA A 23 -0.31 9.73 4.73
CA ALA A 23 -0.08 9.77 3.29
C ALA A 23 1.39 10.04 2.97
N SER A 24 2.02 10.98 3.71
CA SER A 24 3.45 11.29 3.58
C SER A 24 4.32 10.10 3.96
N LEU A 25 4.00 9.42 5.06
CA LEU A 25 4.71 8.22 5.50
C LEU A 25 4.61 7.09 4.45
N ALA A 26 3.42 6.87 3.88
CA ALA A 26 3.24 5.87 2.83
C ALA A 26 3.99 6.24 1.53
N ALA A 27 4.04 7.53 1.18
CA ALA A 27 4.72 8.01 -0.02
C ALA A 27 6.25 7.91 0.05
N THR A 28 6.84 7.92 1.25
CA THR A 28 8.29 7.80 1.46
C THR A 28 8.71 6.40 1.91
N ALA A 29 7.77 5.48 2.11
CA ALA A 29 8.06 4.12 2.52
C ALA A 29 8.80 3.35 1.42
N ASP A 30 9.77 2.55 1.83
CA ASP A 30 10.56 1.72 0.94
C ASP A 30 10.83 0.35 1.58
N PRO A 31 10.19 -0.73 1.11
CA PRO A 31 9.07 -0.75 0.16
C PRO A 31 7.71 -0.35 0.78
N LEU A 32 6.82 0.17 -0.06
CA LEU A 32 5.39 0.27 0.24
C LEU A 32 4.66 -1.02 -0.15
N LEU A 33 3.96 -1.64 0.79
CA LEU A 33 3.30 -2.94 0.64
C LEU A 33 1.81 -2.82 0.97
N ALA A 34 1.01 -3.74 0.42
CA ALA A 34 -0.39 -3.91 0.79
C ALA A 34 -0.70 -5.36 1.17
N ALA A 35 -1.59 -5.56 2.14
CA ALA A 35 -2.23 -6.85 2.39
C ALA A 35 -3.68 -6.79 1.89
N ASP A 36 -4.02 -7.66 0.93
CA ASP A 36 -5.33 -7.77 0.28
C ASP A 36 -5.96 -6.40 -0.04
N GLY A 37 -7.15 -6.10 0.51
CA GLY A 37 -7.87 -4.85 0.30
C GLY A 37 -7.15 -3.59 0.81
N GLY A 38 -6.00 -3.73 1.48
CA GLY A 38 -5.03 -2.65 1.68
C GLY A 38 -4.64 -1.94 0.38
N ALA A 39 -4.61 -2.67 -0.73
CA ALA A 39 -4.37 -2.09 -2.06
C ALA A 39 -5.46 -1.10 -2.46
N ASN A 40 -6.71 -1.31 -2.04
CA ASN A 40 -7.79 -0.35 -2.25
C ASN A 40 -7.57 0.94 -1.45
N HIS A 41 -6.98 0.86 -0.25
CA HIS A 41 -6.68 2.06 0.54
C HIS A 41 -5.61 2.92 -0.12
N LEU A 42 -4.55 2.29 -0.64
CA LEU A 42 -3.48 2.97 -1.37
C LEU A 42 -3.98 3.55 -2.71
N GLY A 43 -4.76 2.77 -3.46
CA GLY A 43 -5.33 3.24 -4.73
C GLY A 43 -6.23 4.47 -4.59
N ARG A 44 -6.99 4.59 -3.48
CA ARG A 44 -7.81 5.79 -3.19
C ARG A 44 -7.00 7.08 -3.04
N ILE A 45 -5.73 6.98 -2.65
CA ILE A 45 -4.83 8.14 -2.51
C ILE A 45 -3.77 8.19 -3.62
N GLY A 46 -3.92 7.39 -4.67
CA GLY A 46 -3.03 7.40 -5.83
C GLY A 46 -1.65 6.77 -5.60
N LEU A 47 -1.45 6.04 -4.51
CA LEU A 47 -0.19 5.33 -4.24
C LEU A 47 -0.27 3.88 -4.72
N ARG A 48 0.79 3.40 -5.35
CA ARG A 48 0.87 2.02 -5.87
C ARG A 48 1.80 1.20 -4.98
N PRO A 49 1.34 0.11 -4.35
CA PRO A 49 2.22 -0.79 -3.61
C PRO A 49 3.19 -1.51 -4.56
N ALA A 50 4.37 -1.86 -4.04
CA ALA A 50 5.34 -2.70 -4.73
C ALA A 50 4.85 -4.15 -4.85
N VAL A 51 4.18 -4.65 -3.80
CA VAL A 51 3.60 -6.00 -3.73
C VAL A 51 2.28 -5.94 -2.96
N VAL A 52 1.32 -6.75 -3.41
CA VAL A 52 0.10 -7.06 -2.64
C VAL A 52 0.15 -8.52 -2.20
N ILE A 53 -0.11 -8.79 -0.92
CA ILE A 53 0.02 -10.11 -0.30
C ILE A 53 -1.36 -10.57 0.19
N GLY A 54 -1.70 -11.83 -0.11
CA GLY A 54 -2.94 -12.48 0.32
C GLY A 54 -3.64 -13.21 -0.85
N ASP A 55 -4.93 -13.51 -0.72
CA ASP A 55 -5.72 -14.21 -1.75
C ASP A 55 -6.35 -13.27 -2.79
N LEU A 56 -6.28 -11.96 -2.55
CA LEU A 56 -6.65 -10.88 -3.46
C LEU A 56 -8.17 -10.77 -3.73
N ASP A 57 -9.02 -11.48 -3.00
CA ASP A 57 -10.47 -11.50 -3.25
C ASP A 57 -11.17 -10.19 -2.88
N SER A 58 -10.61 -9.44 -1.92
CA SER A 58 -11.14 -8.18 -1.42
C SER A 58 -10.65 -6.94 -2.17
N ILE A 59 -9.83 -7.11 -3.20
CA ILE A 59 -9.37 -6.01 -4.08
C ILE A 59 -10.46 -5.70 -5.10
N THR A 60 -10.85 -4.42 -5.18
CA THR A 60 -11.85 -3.99 -6.16
C THR A 60 -11.37 -4.25 -7.59
N PRO A 61 -12.25 -4.61 -8.55
CA PRO A 61 -11.84 -4.93 -9.93
C PRO A 61 -11.02 -3.82 -10.61
N GLY A 62 -11.36 -2.56 -10.36
CA GLY A 62 -10.63 -1.41 -10.91
C GLY A 62 -9.20 -1.32 -10.38
N ILE A 63 -9.00 -1.53 -9.07
CA ILE A 63 -7.66 -1.55 -8.47
C ILE A 63 -6.88 -2.77 -8.94
N ARG A 64 -7.52 -3.94 -9.04
CA ARG A 64 -6.87 -5.15 -9.54
C ARG A 64 -6.37 -4.97 -10.97
N ALA A 65 -7.21 -4.42 -11.86
CA ALA A 65 -6.80 -4.11 -13.23
C ALA A 65 -5.68 -3.07 -13.31
N TRP A 66 -5.65 -2.09 -12.40
CA TRP A 66 -4.60 -1.07 -12.32
C TRP A 66 -3.26 -1.62 -11.82
N LEU A 67 -3.28 -2.64 -10.95
CA LEU A 67 -2.07 -3.30 -10.46
C LEU A 67 -1.42 -4.18 -11.54
N GLY A 68 -2.20 -4.71 -12.48
CA GLY A 68 -1.76 -5.71 -13.47
C GLY A 68 -2.02 -7.14 -13.02
#